data_AF-Q02706-F1
#
_entry.id   AF-Q02706-F1
#
_cell.length_a   1.000
_cell.length_b   1.000
_cell.length_c   1.000
_cell.angle_alpha   90.00
_cell.angle_beta   90.00
_cell.angle_gamma   90.00
#
_symmetry.space_group_name_H-M   'P 1'
#
loop_
_entity.id
_entity.type
_entity.pdbx_description
1 polymer ?
#
loop_
_entity_poly.entity_id
_entity_poly.type
_entity_poly.pdbx_seq_one_letter_code
_entity_poly.pdbx_strand_id
1 'polypeptide(L)'
;LYSISRQFVPEFLRKLLRSDSKQSVSETTRETSFKFSVFHDYYNTLFKNKSHLSDEWLTWFIGFAEGDGAIQTYDEGKRVRFVLTQKESDILYKIQFKFNIGVVKHFPQGKSGKNNDFYRWIVDNPSHILLLAYLFNGNLA
;
A
#
# COMPACT_ATOMS: atom_id res chain seq x y z
N LEU A 1 2.84 -1.74 -23.95
CA LEU A 1 3.87 -1.98 -22.94
C LEU A 1 4.75 -0.74 -22.87
N TYR A 2 4.41 0.20 -22.00
CA TYR A 2 5.21 1.41 -21.75
C TYR A 2 5.88 1.26 -20.39
N SER A 3 7.21 1.34 -20.45
CA SER A 3 8.15 1.28 -19.34
C SER A 3 7.91 2.43 -18.36
N ILE A 4 7.88 2.11 -17.06
CA ILE A 4 7.77 3.09 -15.97
C ILE A 4 9.10 3.83 -15.88
N SER A 5 9.23 4.92 -16.62
CA SER A 5 10.22 5.94 -16.33
C SER A 5 9.51 7.14 -15.68
N ARG A 6 9.84 7.38 -14.41
CA ARG A 6 9.66 8.64 -13.66
C ARG A 6 8.26 9.27 -13.74
N GLN A 7 7.27 8.67 -13.08
CA GLN A 7 6.09 9.43 -12.66
C GLN A 7 6.30 10.08 -11.29
N PHE A 8 5.74 11.29 -11.17
CA PHE A 8 6.12 12.33 -10.23
C PHE A 8 5.72 11.97 -8.79
N VAL A 9 6.65 11.39 -8.03
CA VAL A 9 6.49 11.18 -6.59
C VAL A 9 6.41 12.55 -5.88
N PRO A 10 5.44 12.82 -4.98
CA PRO A 10 5.38 14.05 -4.18
C PRO A 10 6.70 14.30 -3.43
N GLU A 11 7.09 15.55 -3.24
CA GLU A 11 8.42 15.90 -2.72
C GLU A 11 8.70 15.34 -1.32
N PHE A 12 7.67 15.23 -0.47
CA PHE A 12 7.78 14.56 0.84
C PHE A 12 8.10 13.06 0.72
N LEU A 13 7.49 12.36 -0.25
CA LEU A 13 7.80 10.97 -0.58
C LEU A 13 9.17 10.85 -1.28
N ARG A 14 9.58 11.81 -2.11
CA ARG A 14 10.93 11.82 -2.70
C ARG A 14 12.02 11.94 -1.64
N LYS A 15 11.79 12.77 -0.62
CA LYS A 15 12.71 12.94 0.51
C LYS A 15 12.79 11.68 1.36
N LEU A 16 11.67 10.95 1.51
CA LEU A 16 11.61 9.65 2.15
C LEU A 16 12.39 8.57 1.37
N LEU A 17 12.18 8.50 0.05
CA LEU A 17 12.80 7.51 -0.85
C LEU A 17 14.27 7.79 -1.20
N ARG A 18 14.77 9.02 -1.01
CA ARG A 18 16.14 9.40 -1.35
C ARG A 18 17.20 8.99 -0.33
N SER A 19 16.81 8.46 0.84
CA SER A 19 17.79 8.14 1.89
C SER A 19 18.64 6.89 1.62
N ASP A 20 18.37 6.13 0.55
CA ASP A 20 19.16 4.95 0.22
C ASP A 20 19.56 4.96 -1.26
N SER A 21 20.83 5.27 -1.54
CA SER A 21 21.40 5.03 -2.85
C SER A 21 22.82 4.49 -2.72
N LYS A 22 22.97 3.20 -3.03
CA LYS A 22 23.88 2.60 -4.02
C LYS A 22 24.39 1.24 -3.51
N GLN A 23 23.70 0.17 -3.88
CA GLN A 23 24.36 -1.08 -4.25
C GLN A 23 23.41 -1.96 -5.07
N SER A 24 23.82 -2.28 -6.30
CA SER A 24 23.18 -3.33 -7.11
C SER A 24 23.50 -4.67 -6.47
N VAL A 25 22.51 -5.35 -5.88
CA VAL A 25 22.66 -6.69 -5.31
C VAL A 25 21.42 -7.51 -5.71
N SER A 26 21.66 -8.77 -6.09
CA SER A 26 20.65 -9.75 -6.52
C SER A 26 19.44 -9.79 -5.56
N GLU A 27 18.23 -9.72 -6.13
CA GLU A 27 16.94 -9.53 -5.45
C GLU A 27 16.49 -10.71 -4.56
N THR A 28 17.19 -11.84 -4.56
CA THR A 28 16.75 -13.08 -3.91
C THR A 28 17.33 -13.34 -2.51
N THR A 29 18.16 -12.46 -1.95
CA THR A 29 18.64 -12.60 -0.56
C THR A 29 19.13 -11.28 0.04
N ARG A 30 18.30 -10.23 0.04
CA ARG A 30 18.50 -9.17 1.04
C ARG A 30 17.79 -9.60 2.31
N GLU A 31 18.56 -9.86 3.37
CA GLU A 31 18.00 -9.85 4.72
C GLU A 31 17.60 -8.41 5.07
N THR A 32 16.46 -7.97 4.56
CA THR A 32 15.83 -6.73 5.00
C THR A 32 15.19 -7.01 6.35
N SER A 33 15.81 -6.52 7.42
CA SER A 33 15.14 -6.48 8.72
C SER A 33 13.98 -5.48 8.62
N PHE A 34 12.75 -6.01 8.54
CA PHE A 34 11.55 -5.19 8.52
C PHE A 34 11.51 -4.30 9.77
N LYS A 35 11.16 -3.02 9.56
CA LYS A 35 11.05 -2.01 10.61
C LYS A 35 9.59 -1.67 10.84
N PHE A 36 9.03 -2.14 11.95
CA PHE A 36 7.62 -1.93 12.28
C PHE A 36 7.37 -0.95 13.44
N SER A 37 8.40 -0.50 14.17
CA SER A 37 8.23 0.33 15.37
C SER A 37 7.46 1.62 15.09
N VAL A 38 7.88 2.41 14.09
CA VAL A 38 7.23 3.68 13.73
C VAL A 38 5.79 3.46 13.25
N PHE A 39 5.55 2.36 12.53
CA PHE A 39 4.20 1.97 12.13
C PHE A 39 3.33 1.69 13.37
N HIS A 40 3.81 0.88 14.31
CA HIS A 40 3.07 0.52 15.52
C HIS A 40 2.77 1.73 16.40
N ASP A 41 3.75 2.61 16.62
CA ASP A 41 3.57 3.84 17.40
C ASP A 41 2.46 4.72 16.81
N TYR A 42 2.47 4.89 15.49
CA TYR A 42 1.47 5.68 14.79
C TYR A 42 0.10 4.99 14.74
N TYR A 43 0.07 3.68 14.51
CA TYR A 43 -1.15 2.86 14.54
C TYR A 43 -1.84 2.95 15.91
N ASN A 44 -1.08 2.79 16.99
CA ASN A 44 -1.57 2.87 18.36
C ASN A 44 -2.14 4.26 18.69
N THR A 45 -1.50 5.32 18.18
CA THR A 45 -1.99 6.69 18.31
C THR A 45 -3.33 6.89 17.59
N LEU A 46 -3.47 6.37 16.37
CA LEU A 46 -4.69 6.50 15.58
C LEU A 46 -5.87 5.69 16.14
N PHE A 47 -5.61 4.46 16.60
CA PHE A 47 -6.67 3.51 16.96
C PHE A 47 -6.81 3.25 18.46
N LYS A 48 -6.02 3.92 19.30
CA LYS A 48 -6.06 3.80 20.78
C LYS A 48 -5.93 2.35 21.25
N ASN A 49 -4.97 1.60 20.70
CA ASN A 49 -4.67 0.20 21.06
C ASN A 49 -5.84 -0.79 20.86
N LYS A 50 -6.81 -0.50 19.98
CA LYS A 50 -8.00 -1.36 19.78
C LYS A 50 -7.71 -2.73 19.15
N SER A 51 -6.60 -2.90 18.44
CA SER A 51 -6.19 -4.18 17.86
C SER A 51 -4.70 -4.16 17.55
N HIS A 52 -3.98 -5.25 17.82
CA HIS A 52 -2.57 -5.38 17.44
C HIS A 52 -2.48 -6.06 16.06
N LEU A 53 -1.80 -5.43 15.11
CA LEU A 53 -1.39 -6.06 13.86
C LEU A 53 -0.05 -6.74 14.10
N SER A 54 0.07 -8.06 13.88
CA SER A 54 1.34 -8.75 14.08
C SER A 54 2.34 -8.42 12.98
N ASP A 55 3.62 -8.41 13.31
CA ASP A 55 4.72 -8.22 12.36
C ASP A 55 4.68 -9.24 11.22
N GLU A 56 4.29 -10.49 11.51
CA GLU A 56 4.08 -11.53 10.50
C GLU A 56 2.99 -11.16 9.48
N TRP A 57 1.87 -10.61 9.97
CA TRP A 57 0.77 -10.20 9.11
C TRP A 57 1.16 -8.96 8.29
N LEU A 58 1.88 -8.01 8.89
CA LEU A 58 2.41 -6.83 8.22
C LEU A 58 3.43 -7.21 7.14
N THR A 59 4.29 -8.18 7.41
CA THR A 59 5.25 -8.74 6.44
C THR A 59 4.52 -9.35 5.25
N TRP A 60 3.52 -10.20 5.50
CA TRP A 60 2.67 -10.75 4.44
C TRP A 60 1.98 -9.64 3.63
N PHE A 61 1.44 -8.63 4.31
CA PHE A 61 0.74 -7.53 3.65
C PHE A 61 1.68 -6.69 2.77
N ILE A 62 2.93 -6.46 3.19
CA ILE A 62 3.92 -5.76 2.37
C ILE A 62 4.16 -6.51 1.07
N GLY A 63 4.44 -7.81 1.12
CA GLY A 63 4.64 -8.61 -0.09
C GLY A 63 3.39 -8.65 -0.99
N PHE A 64 2.19 -8.70 -0.40
CA PHE A 64 0.94 -8.58 -1.16
C PHE A 64 0.80 -7.20 -1.84
N ALA A 65 1.14 -6.12 -1.13
CA ALA A 65 1.09 -4.76 -1.63
C ALA A 65 2.15 -4.47 -2.70
N GLU A 66 3.32 -5.13 -2.65
CA GLU A 66 4.32 -5.04 -3.72
C GLU A 66 3.82 -5.61 -5.05
N GLY A 67 3.05 -6.70 -5.01
CA GLY A 67 2.48 -7.32 -6.20
C GLY A 67 1.31 -6.54 -6.81
N ASP A 68 0.35 -6.13 -5.97
CA ASP A 68 -0.95 -5.62 -6.44
C ASP A 68 -1.26 -4.16 -6.05
N GLY A 69 -0.34 -3.52 -5.34
CA GLY A 69 -0.48 -2.16 -4.83
C GLY A 69 -0.10 -1.09 -5.83
N ALA A 70 -0.78 0.06 -5.71
CA ALA A 70 -0.45 1.26 -6.46
C ALA A 70 -0.67 2.51 -5.60
N ILE A 71 0.33 3.39 -5.55
CA ILE A 71 0.17 4.76 -5.08
C ILE A 71 -0.22 5.61 -6.28
N GLN A 72 -1.33 6.33 -6.16
CA GLN A 72 -1.89 7.13 -7.25
C GLN A 72 -2.13 8.55 -6.76
N THR A 73 -1.93 9.52 -7.66
CA THR A 73 -2.42 10.88 -7.47
C THR A 73 -3.72 11.09 -8.23
N TYR A 74 -4.57 11.95 -7.71
CA TYR A 74 -5.82 12.38 -8.35
C TYR A 74 -6.10 13.84 -7.99
N ASP A 75 -7.19 14.39 -8.56
CA ASP A 75 -7.57 15.80 -8.33
C ASP A 75 -6.41 16.73 -8.71
N GLU A 76 -5.96 16.62 -9.98
CA GLU A 76 -4.86 17.40 -10.55
C GLU A 76 -3.52 17.26 -9.78
N GLY A 77 -3.32 16.13 -9.08
CA GLY A 77 -2.11 15.89 -8.30
C GLY A 77 -2.16 16.39 -6.87
N LYS A 78 -3.27 17.00 -6.43
CA LYS A 78 -3.43 17.55 -5.07
C LYS A 78 -3.69 16.48 -4.02
N ARG A 79 -4.20 15.31 -4.44
CA ARG A 79 -4.57 14.22 -3.52
C ARG A 79 -3.84 12.93 -3.87
N VAL A 80 -3.49 12.17 -2.84
CA VAL A 80 -2.82 10.87 -2.93
C VAL A 80 -3.75 9.80 -2.40
N ARG A 81 -3.74 8.63 -3.04
CA ARG A 81 -4.40 7.42 -2.56
C ARG A 81 -3.51 6.20 -2.74
N PHE A 82 -3.71 5.21 -1.89
CA PHE A 82 -3.20 3.86 -2.07
C PHE A 82 -4.35 2.96 -2.54
N VAL A 83 -4.05 2.07 -3.47
CA VAL A 83 -5.03 1.17 -4.09
C VAL A 83 -4.45 -0.23 -4.16
N LEU A 84 -5.18 -1.24 -3.65
CA LEU A 84 -5.01 -2.64 -4.04
C LEU A 84 -6.09 -3.00 -5.04
N THR A 85 -5.73 -3.62 -6.16
CA THR A 85 -6.69 -4.10 -7.16
C THR A 85 -6.70 -5.62 -7.17
N GLN A 86 -7.86 -6.23 -7.04
CA GLN A 86 -8.01 -7.69 -7.06
C GLN A 86 -9.28 -8.13 -7.77
N LYS A 87 -9.26 -9.34 -8.34
CA LYS A 87 -10.46 -9.94 -8.94
C LYS A 87 -11.36 -10.51 -7.84
N GLU A 88 -10.78 -11.17 -6.84
CA GLU A 88 -11.49 -11.73 -5.70
C GLU A 88 -11.62 -10.69 -4.57
N SER A 89 -12.85 -10.33 -4.20
CA SER A 89 -13.10 -9.28 -3.19
C SER A 89 -12.75 -9.68 -1.76
N ASP A 90 -12.80 -10.98 -1.45
CA ASP A 90 -12.72 -11.48 -0.07
C ASP A 90 -11.41 -11.07 0.62
N ILE A 91 -10.30 -11.09 -0.11
CA ILE A 91 -9.00 -10.69 0.45
C ILE A 91 -8.97 -9.19 0.77
N LEU A 92 -9.60 -8.38 -0.08
CA LEU A 92 -9.68 -6.93 0.12
C LEU A 92 -10.53 -6.58 1.35
N TYR A 93 -11.65 -7.28 1.57
CA TYR A 93 -12.47 -7.10 2.77
C TYR A 93 -11.74 -7.57 4.03
N LYS A 94 -10.99 -8.69 3.96
CA LYS A 94 -10.15 -9.14 5.09
C LYS A 94 -9.08 -8.11 5.45
N ILE A 95 -8.40 -7.53 4.45
CA ILE A 95 -7.41 -6.46 4.64
C ILE A 95 -8.07 -5.22 5.23
N GLN A 96 -9.20 -4.77 4.66
CA GLN A 96 -9.94 -3.60 5.12
C GLN A 96 -10.42 -3.76 6.57
N PHE A 97 -10.93 -4.93 6.94
CA PHE A 97 -11.32 -5.24 8.31
C PHE A 97 -10.12 -5.29 9.26
N LYS A 98 -9.00 -5.90 8.85
CA LYS A 98 -7.80 -6.01 9.68
C LYS A 98 -7.16 -4.66 9.97
N PHE A 99 -6.96 -3.81 8.96
CA PHE A 99 -6.46 -2.45 9.19
C PHE A 99 -7.50 -1.51 9.80
N ASN A 100 -8.79 -1.77 9.59
CA ASN A 100 -9.89 -0.86 9.91
C ASN A 100 -9.73 0.53 9.25
N ILE A 101 -9.25 0.56 8.01
CA ILE A 101 -9.11 1.78 7.19
C ILE A 101 -9.54 1.54 5.74
N GLY A 102 -9.80 2.64 5.03
CA GLY A 102 -10.13 2.61 3.61
C GLY A 102 -11.49 1.99 3.32
N VAL A 103 -11.77 1.85 2.03
CA VAL A 103 -13.04 1.33 1.52
C VAL A 103 -12.80 0.34 0.39
N VAL A 104 -13.57 -0.74 0.35
CA VAL A 104 -13.60 -1.65 -0.80
C VAL A 104 -14.70 -1.19 -1.76
N LYS A 105 -14.36 -1.07 -3.05
CA LYS A 105 -15.31 -0.69 -4.10
C LYS A 105 -15.29 -1.74 -5.21
N HIS A 106 -16.49 -2.07 -5.70
CA HIS A 106 -16.71 -2.91 -6.86
C HIS A 106 -16.69 -2.07 -8.14
N PHE A 107 -15.97 -2.54 -9.15
CA PHE A 107 -15.85 -1.90 -10.47
C PHE A 107 -16.34 -2.88 -11.53
N PRO A 108 -17.60 -2.76 -11.97
CA PRO A 108 -18.12 -3.64 -12.99
C PRO A 108 -17.43 -3.37 -14.33
N GLN A 109 -16.98 -4.43 -15.01
CA GLN A 109 -16.45 -4.35 -16.37
C GLN A 109 -17.12 -5.40 -17.26
N GLY A 110 -18.07 -4.93 -18.08
CA GLY A 110 -18.64 -5.74 -19.15
C GLY A 110 -19.81 -5.05 -19.85
N LYS A 111 -19.81 -5.04 -21.18
CA LYS A 111 -21.00 -4.75 -22.02
C LYS A 111 -21.58 -6.02 -22.65
N SER A 112 -20.93 -7.18 -22.52
CA SER A 112 -21.32 -8.40 -23.23
C SER A 112 -20.87 -9.67 -22.50
N GLY A 113 -21.77 -10.29 -21.74
CA GLY A 113 -21.75 -11.72 -21.34
C GLY A 113 -20.57 -12.27 -20.53
N LYS A 114 -19.46 -11.54 -20.38
CA LYS A 114 -18.29 -11.92 -19.59
C LYS A 114 -18.19 -10.98 -18.40
N ASN A 115 -18.29 -11.54 -17.18
CA ASN A 115 -18.06 -10.82 -15.95
C ASN A 115 -16.53 -10.64 -15.77
N ASN A 116 -16.01 -9.45 -16.10
CA ASN A 116 -14.63 -9.06 -15.84
C ASN A 116 -14.54 -8.06 -14.68
N ASP A 117 -15.51 -8.13 -13.77
CA ASP A 117 -15.55 -7.25 -12.63
C ASP A 117 -14.29 -7.40 -11.77
N PHE A 118 -13.89 -6.30 -11.16
CA PHE A 118 -12.79 -6.29 -10.22
C PHE A 118 -13.13 -5.37 -9.06
N TYR A 119 -12.32 -5.47 -8.00
CA TYR A 119 -12.51 -4.74 -6.78
C TYR A 119 -11.25 -3.96 -6.44
N ARG A 120 -11.44 -2.87 -5.70
CA ARG A 120 -10.32 -2.12 -5.16
C ARG A 120 -10.53 -1.80 -3.70
N TRP A 121 -9.50 -2.06 -2.89
CA TRP A 121 -9.38 -1.41 -1.59
C TRP A 121 -8.66 -0.09 -1.78
N ILE A 122 -9.31 1.00 -1.38
CA ILE A 122 -8.86 2.37 -1.61
C ILE A 122 -8.69 3.05 -0.26
N VAL A 123 -7.50 3.57 -0.02
CA VAL A 123 -7.17 4.39 1.15
C VAL A 123 -6.81 5.78 0.64
N ASP A 124 -7.57 6.81 1.03
CA ASP A 124 -7.37 8.19 0.56
C ASP A 124 -7.45 9.24 1.70
N ASN A 125 -7.67 8.79 2.93
CA ASN A 125 -7.52 9.62 4.13
C ASN A 125 -6.02 9.90 4.38
N PRO A 126 -5.59 11.17 4.53
CA PRO A 126 -4.18 11.50 4.70
C PRO A 126 -3.48 10.80 5.87
N SER A 127 -4.15 10.67 7.03
CA SER A 127 -3.58 9.97 8.19
C SER A 127 -3.40 8.48 7.92
N HIS A 128 -4.34 7.86 7.20
CA HIS A 128 -4.23 6.45 6.83
C HIS A 128 -3.17 6.22 5.73
N ILE A 129 -2.99 7.18 4.82
CA ILE A 129 -1.88 7.15 3.86
C ILE A 129 -0.54 7.26 4.57
N LEU A 130 -0.41 8.15 5.56
CA LEU A 130 0.80 8.26 6.35
C LEU A 130 1.10 6.98 7.13
N LEU A 131 0.08 6.32 7.67
CA LEU A 131 0.20 5.01 8.31
C LEU A 131 0.82 3.97 7.35
N LEU A 132 0.27 3.86 6.13
CA LEU A 132 0.82 2.96 5.11
C LEU A 132 2.23 3.38 4.65
N ALA A 133 2.51 4.68 4.60
CA ALA A 133 3.85 5.17 4.29
C ALA A 133 4.87 4.73 5.35
N TYR A 134 4.53 4.76 6.64
CA TYR A 134 5.39 4.21 7.69
C TYR A 134 5.58 2.70 7.57
N LEU A 135 4.56 1.97 7.10
CA LEU A 135 4.68 0.54 6.86
C LEU A 135 5.64 0.21 5.72
N PHE A 136 5.56 0.97 4.62
CA PHE A 136 6.34 0.71 3.41
C PHE A 136 7.75 1.31 3.44
N ASN A 137 7.98 2.34 4.24
CA ASN A 137 9.25 3.06 4.26
C ASN A 137 10.40 2.18 4.76
N GLY A 138 11.34 1.84 3.87
CA GLY A 138 12.48 0.97 4.15
C GLY A 138 12.13 -0.51 4.27
N ASN A 139 10.89 -0.88 3.94
CA ASN A 139 10.38 -2.25 3.96
C ASN A 139 9.94 -2.75 2.57
N LEU A 140 9.85 -1.88 1.57
CA LEU A 140 9.70 -2.28 0.16
C LEU A 140 11.07 -2.60 -0.44
N ALA A 141 11.13 -3.63 -1.28
CA ALA A 141 12.35 -4.08 -1.98
C ALA A 141 12.80 -3.11 -3.09
#